data_AF-A0AAE9FGM9-F1
#
_entry.id   AF-A0AAE9FGM9-F1
#
_cell.length_a   1.000
_cell.length_b   1.000
_cell.length_c   1.000
_cell.angle_alpha   90.00
_cell.angle_beta   90.00
_cell.angle_gamma   90.00
#
_symmetry.space_group_name_H-M   'P 1'
#
loop_
_entity.id
_entity.type
_entity.pdbx_description
1 polymer ?
#
loop_
_entity_poly.entity_id
_entity_poly.type
_entity_poly.pdbx_seq_one_letter_code
_entity_poly.pdbx_strand_id
1 'polypeptide(L)'
;MAKRTKKPKSKQPTARVGRPRSRAVKDKAREVGATTSTSSTSTTKPSQKRRLAMKKAETAEKKLQRKDEESEEITAKRRRLDAIRKRKARVEETEEEHKKRTSSNKERTSRARSEETEDQYRRRKSSNRVSTSRARSEETEGERIRRMLANAERTFKARSEGTETDTLKRRAQNKEHMTVTRSTESPKASESRKEADRKRHNSHVTEDCGIARKDLKVHLKNAQGVVYKEGEEKDAAERGQLRETTLTAWFAANKRCYDELESAGMIPEDVVDCRGIYYVEMPEHFQFTKGKWTLRKNATRSIGRMHFVSPRDQKRFALRVMLLNVTDAKSYEDLQTVGGVFYEKFVDAAKAAGYLTEDIFYEKSLEEAASFHSAPQLRGFFVTLLMFGEIHNAEELWYRFVDDFSEDFLYKHLPKEKAEALAYNDLIDRMNAMGEKLDKWMSLGYERIIPDDVIDFDYCSKEGDRMRSTLVAEQEEVVKAVLDAVKSGGGLIYVDGPGGSGKTYVYLTLINILQVSFLGLAMV
;
A
#
# COMPACT_ATOMS: atom_id res chain seq x y z
N MET A 1 34.50 38.58 11.60
CA MET A 1 34.03 39.78 10.87
C MET A 1 33.24 39.34 9.66
N ALA A 2 31.95 39.66 9.63
CA ALA A 2 31.00 39.25 8.58
C ALA A 2 30.98 40.25 7.41
N LYS A 3 30.79 39.79 6.18
CA LYS A 3 30.31 40.62 5.06
C LYS A 3 29.10 39.96 4.38
N ARG A 4 28.04 40.75 4.34
CA ARG A 4 26.70 40.55 3.75
C ARG A 4 26.71 40.77 2.24
N THR A 5 25.87 40.04 1.51
CA THR A 5 25.00 40.55 0.41
C THR A 5 23.86 39.54 0.16
N LYS A 6 22.64 39.84 0.63
CA LYS A 6 21.42 40.25 -0.12
C LYS A 6 20.90 39.25 -1.19
N LYS A 7 19.77 38.59 -0.88
CA LYS A 7 18.71 38.13 -1.82
C LYS A 7 17.32 38.57 -1.31
N PRO A 8 16.30 38.65 -2.19
CA PRO A 8 15.16 39.57 -2.07
C PRO A 8 13.93 38.99 -1.35
N LYS A 9 13.04 39.92 -0.95
CA LYS A 9 11.83 39.71 -0.15
C LYS A 9 10.67 39.10 -0.96
N SER A 10 10.10 37.99 -0.48
CA SER A 10 8.76 37.52 -0.82
C SER A 10 7.72 38.10 0.14
N LYS A 11 6.58 38.55 -0.40
CA LYS A 11 5.45 39.16 0.30
C LYS A 11 4.69 38.12 1.15
N GLN A 12 4.38 38.46 2.39
CA GLN A 12 3.30 37.85 3.19
C GLN A 12 2.19 38.87 3.46
N PRO A 13 0.91 38.46 3.52
CA PRO A 13 -0.21 39.34 3.82
C PRO A 13 -0.36 39.60 5.33
N THR A 14 -0.81 40.81 5.62
CA THR A 14 -0.93 41.42 6.96
C THR A 14 -2.07 40.83 7.80
N ALA A 15 -1.72 40.30 8.98
CA ALA A 15 -2.64 40.14 10.09
C ALA A 15 -2.74 41.47 10.86
N ARG A 16 -3.95 42.01 11.06
CA ARG A 16 -4.18 43.15 11.96
C ARG A 16 -4.93 42.68 13.20
N VAL A 17 -4.18 42.60 14.29
CA VAL A 17 -4.62 42.41 15.66
C VAL A 17 -5.40 43.65 16.11
N GLY A 18 -6.62 43.46 16.62
CA GLY A 18 -7.38 44.48 17.33
C GLY A 18 -7.50 44.11 18.80
N ARG A 19 -7.01 44.99 19.68
CA ARG A 19 -7.24 44.96 21.14
C ARG A 19 -7.23 46.42 21.65
N PRO A 20 -7.68 46.70 22.89
CA PRO A 20 -9.05 47.04 23.25
C PRO A 20 -9.16 48.49 23.75
N ARG A 21 -10.38 49.07 23.82
CA ARG A 21 -10.65 50.21 24.71
C ARG A 21 -12.03 50.11 25.34
N SER A 22 -12.03 50.12 26.67
CA SER A 22 -13.14 50.36 27.57
C SER A 22 -13.56 51.83 27.54
N ARG A 23 -14.86 52.12 27.75
CA ARG A 23 -15.29 53.22 28.61
C ARG A 23 -16.77 53.14 28.98
N ALA A 24 -17.01 53.63 30.20
CA ALA A 24 -18.19 53.51 31.02
C ALA A 24 -19.44 54.29 30.55
N VAL A 25 -20.56 53.79 31.07
CA VAL A 25 -21.90 54.36 31.27
C VAL A 25 -21.89 55.85 31.65
N LYS A 26 -22.85 56.61 31.10
CA LYS A 26 -23.59 57.66 31.83
C LYS A 26 -24.88 58.06 31.12
N ASP A 27 -25.99 57.85 31.81
CA ASP A 27 -27.29 58.46 31.59
C ASP A 27 -27.23 59.99 31.70
N LYS A 28 -28.07 60.69 30.93
CA LYS A 28 -28.75 61.90 31.40
C LYS A 28 -29.97 62.25 30.56
N ALA A 29 -31.07 62.40 31.28
CA ALA A 29 -32.37 62.89 30.85
C ALA A 29 -32.33 64.36 30.36
N ARG A 30 -33.37 64.73 29.60
CA ARG A 30 -33.76 66.13 29.37
C ARG A 30 -35.29 66.23 29.45
N GLU A 31 -35.77 66.73 30.57
CA GLU A 31 -37.11 67.32 30.73
C GLU A 31 -37.07 68.80 30.33
N VAL A 32 -38.15 69.29 29.70
CA VAL A 32 -38.96 70.52 29.94
C VAL A 32 -40.05 70.44 28.85
N GLY A 33 -41.37 70.65 29.00
CA GLY A 33 -42.27 71.11 30.05
C GLY A 33 -43.54 71.62 29.34
N ALA A 34 -44.70 71.29 29.91
CA ALA A 34 -46.04 71.89 29.78
C ALA A 34 -46.61 72.30 28.39
N THR A 35 -47.81 71.79 28.05
CA THR A 35 -49.07 72.57 28.09
C THR A 35 -50.26 71.75 27.57
N THR A 36 -51.35 71.83 28.33
CA THR A 36 -52.73 71.45 27.95
C THR A 36 -53.20 72.24 26.73
N SER A 37 -53.65 71.54 25.68
CA SER A 37 -54.68 72.07 24.77
C SER A 37 -55.54 70.93 24.22
N THR A 38 -56.84 71.10 24.42
CA THR A 38 -57.95 70.36 23.85
C THR A 38 -57.91 70.45 22.32
N SER A 39 -57.97 69.32 21.60
CA SER A 39 -58.43 69.31 20.21
C SER A 39 -59.02 67.96 19.79
N SER A 40 -60.34 68.00 19.60
CA SER A 40 -61.13 67.33 18.56
C SER A 40 -60.75 65.93 18.07
N THR A 41 -61.64 64.99 18.38
CA THR A 41 -61.93 63.77 17.62
C THR A 41 -61.97 64.02 16.11
N SER A 42 -60.95 63.57 15.37
CA SER A 42 -61.02 63.39 13.92
C SER A 42 -61.04 61.91 13.57
N THR A 43 -62.23 61.41 13.20
CA THR A 43 -62.47 60.05 12.74
C THR A 43 -61.93 59.86 11.32
N THR A 44 -60.62 59.66 11.21
CA THR A 44 -59.99 59.38 9.91
C THR A 44 -60.26 57.92 9.51
N LYS A 45 -61.06 57.70 8.45
CA LYS A 45 -61.38 56.34 7.95
C LYS A 45 -60.07 55.58 7.61
N PRO A 46 -59.88 54.32 8.05
CA PRO A 46 -58.66 53.57 7.79
C PRO A 46 -58.45 53.35 6.28
N SER A 47 -57.19 53.36 5.82
CA SER A 47 -56.84 53.09 4.42
C SER A 47 -57.36 51.72 3.95
N GLN A 48 -57.62 51.55 2.65
CA GLN A 48 -58.15 50.28 2.09
C GLN A 48 -57.33 49.05 2.51
N LYS A 49 -55.99 49.16 2.51
CA LYS A 49 -55.07 48.09 2.96
C LYS A 49 -55.26 47.76 4.45
N ARG A 50 -55.51 48.77 5.29
CA ARG A 50 -55.77 48.61 6.73
C ARG A 50 -57.18 48.06 6.99
N ARG A 51 -58.20 48.46 6.22
CA ARG A 51 -59.55 47.87 6.26
C ARG A 51 -59.54 46.40 5.85
N LEU A 52 -58.76 46.03 4.82
CA LEU A 52 -58.60 44.64 4.40
C LEU A 52 -57.85 43.81 5.45
N ALA A 53 -56.80 44.36 6.06
CA ALA A 53 -56.08 43.71 7.16
C ALA A 53 -56.97 43.50 8.39
N MET A 54 -57.77 44.51 8.77
CA MET A 54 -58.73 44.40 9.88
C MET A 54 -59.83 43.37 9.58
N LYS A 55 -60.40 43.35 8.37
CA LYS A 55 -61.36 42.30 7.96
C LYS A 55 -60.74 40.90 8.02
N LYS A 56 -59.48 40.74 7.60
CA LYS A 56 -58.76 39.45 7.71
C LYS A 56 -58.51 39.06 9.17
N ALA A 57 -58.17 40.01 10.02
CA ALA A 57 -57.98 39.79 11.45
C ALA A 57 -59.30 39.38 12.13
N GLU A 58 -60.38 40.11 11.89
CA GLU A 58 -61.72 39.80 12.41
C GLU A 58 -62.22 38.41 11.95
N THR A 59 -61.93 38.06 10.69
CA THR A 59 -62.25 36.71 10.16
C THR A 59 -61.39 35.63 10.81
N ALA A 60 -60.13 35.91 11.13
CA ALA A 60 -59.25 34.99 11.83
C ALA A 60 -59.68 34.79 13.29
N GLU A 61 -60.13 35.86 13.94
CA GLU A 61 -60.63 35.85 15.31
C GLU A 61 -61.96 35.08 15.44
N LYS A 62 -62.92 35.32 14.54
CA LYS A 62 -64.15 34.50 14.44
C LYS A 62 -63.85 33.04 14.17
N LYS A 63 -62.79 32.72 13.42
CA LYS A 63 -62.34 31.34 13.22
C LYS A 63 -61.69 30.76 14.48
N LEU A 64 -61.00 31.55 15.29
CA LEU A 64 -60.39 31.10 16.53
C LEU A 64 -61.46 30.78 17.57
N GLN A 65 -62.43 31.68 17.77
CA GLN A 65 -63.57 31.47 18.67
C GLN A 65 -64.35 30.21 18.32
N ARG A 66 -64.66 30.00 17.04
CA ARG A 66 -65.31 28.76 16.57
C ARG A 66 -64.50 27.49 16.84
N LYS A 67 -63.17 27.57 16.90
CA LYS A 67 -62.31 26.42 17.21
C LYS A 67 -62.26 26.14 18.70
N ASP A 68 -62.35 27.17 19.53
CA ASP A 68 -62.35 27.04 20.99
C ASP A 68 -63.69 26.46 21.49
N GLU A 69 -64.77 26.65 20.72
CA GLU A 69 -66.12 26.10 20.96
C GLU A 69 -66.37 24.72 20.28
N GLU A 70 -65.40 24.16 19.56
CA GLU A 70 -65.55 22.86 18.89
C GLU A 70 -65.54 21.69 19.89
N SER A 71 -66.46 20.73 19.72
CA SER A 71 -66.39 19.47 20.47
C SER A 71 -65.14 18.65 20.09
N GLU A 72 -64.70 17.78 21.01
CA GLU A 72 -63.53 16.92 20.77
C GLU A 72 -63.70 16.04 19.53
N GLU A 73 -64.92 15.55 19.27
CA GLU A 73 -65.23 14.72 18.11
C GLU A 73 -65.11 15.49 16.79
N ILE A 74 -65.58 16.74 16.75
CA ILE A 74 -65.46 17.62 15.58
C ILE A 74 -63.99 18.00 15.36
N THR A 75 -63.27 18.29 16.44
CA THR A 75 -61.83 18.55 16.41
C THR A 75 -61.05 17.35 15.85
N ALA A 76 -61.39 16.13 16.28
CA ALA A 76 -60.78 14.88 15.81
C ALA A 76 -61.09 14.62 14.32
N LYS A 77 -62.34 14.79 13.89
CA LYS A 77 -62.75 14.67 12.48
C LYS A 77 -62.00 15.66 11.59
N ARG A 78 -61.89 16.94 12.00
CA ARG A 78 -61.11 17.94 11.27
C ARG A 78 -59.63 17.56 11.18
N ARG A 79 -59.01 17.16 12.29
CA ARG A 79 -57.58 16.73 12.30
C ARG A 79 -57.36 15.53 11.36
N ARG A 80 -58.30 14.58 11.31
CA ARG A 80 -58.25 13.43 10.40
C ARG A 80 -58.34 13.86 8.93
N LEU A 81 -59.29 14.74 8.59
CA LEU A 81 -59.42 15.28 7.23
C LEU A 81 -58.19 16.10 6.80
N ASP A 82 -57.63 16.91 7.70
CA ASP A 82 -56.39 17.66 7.45
C ASP A 82 -55.19 16.73 7.24
N ALA A 83 -55.10 15.64 8.00
CA ALA A 83 -54.05 14.64 7.82
C ALA A 83 -54.16 13.93 6.46
N ILE A 84 -55.38 13.58 6.03
CA ILE A 84 -55.65 12.97 4.71
C ILE A 84 -55.27 13.95 3.60
N ARG A 85 -55.73 15.20 3.68
CA ARG A 85 -55.39 16.24 2.68
C ARG A 85 -53.88 16.46 2.57
N LYS A 86 -53.18 16.55 3.71
CA LYS A 86 -51.71 16.69 3.74
C LYS A 86 -51.01 15.46 3.18
N ARG A 87 -51.53 14.25 3.42
CA ARG A 87 -50.97 13.02 2.83
C ARG A 87 -51.12 13.01 1.32
N LYS A 88 -52.31 13.33 0.80
CA LYS A 88 -52.56 13.42 -0.64
C LYS A 88 -51.64 14.43 -1.33
N ALA A 89 -51.55 15.64 -0.77
CA ALA A 89 -50.66 16.68 -1.27
C ALA A 89 -49.16 16.31 -1.21
N ARG A 90 -48.73 15.40 -0.32
CA ARG A 90 -47.34 14.90 -0.27
C ARG A 90 -47.06 13.80 -1.29
N VAL A 91 -48.07 13.03 -1.68
CA VAL A 91 -47.95 11.98 -2.70
C VAL A 91 -47.87 12.61 -4.09
N GLU A 92 -48.59 13.71 -4.30
CA GLU A 92 -48.63 14.48 -5.54
C GLU A 92 -47.49 15.53 -5.63
N GLU A 93 -46.58 15.58 -4.64
CA GLU A 93 -45.49 16.56 -4.57
C GLU A 93 -44.37 16.23 -5.57
N THR A 94 -43.96 17.22 -6.37
CA THR A 94 -42.79 17.06 -7.24
C THR A 94 -41.48 17.03 -6.44
N GLU A 95 -40.39 16.54 -7.04
CA GLU A 95 -39.09 16.46 -6.35
C GLU A 95 -38.59 17.84 -5.89
N GLU A 96 -38.81 18.88 -6.70
CA GLU A 96 -38.42 20.24 -6.37
C GLU A 96 -39.28 20.87 -5.27
N GLU A 97 -40.59 20.60 -5.26
CA GLU A 97 -41.46 21.01 -4.15
C GLU A 97 -41.05 20.30 -2.85
N HIS A 98 -40.73 19.00 -2.94
CA HIS A 98 -40.23 18.22 -1.81
C HIS A 98 -38.92 18.78 -1.25
N LYS A 99 -37.95 19.11 -2.11
CA LYS A 99 -36.68 19.75 -1.73
C LYS A 99 -36.93 21.12 -1.07
N LYS A 100 -37.77 21.96 -1.66
CA LYS A 100 -38.11 23.29 -1.12
C LYS A 100 -38.79 23.19 0.25
N ARG A 101 -39.75 22.28 0.41
CA ARG A 101 -40.45 22.05 1.69
C ARG A 101 -39.51 21.49 2.76
N THR A 102 -38.67 20.51 2.42
CA THR A 102 -37.70 19.93 3.37
C THR A 102 -36.63 20.94 3.77
N SER A 103 -36.14 21.78 2.84
CA SER A 103 -35.24 22.90 3.15
C SER A 103 -35.90 23.91 4.09
N SER A 104 -37.12 24.35 3.79
CA SER A 104 -37.85 25.29 4.66
C SER A 104 -38.12 24.73 6.07
N ASN A 105 -38.44 23.43 6.16
CA ASN A 105 -38.60 22.75 7.45
C ASN A 105 -37.28 22.67 8.22
N LYS A 106 -36.16 22.40 7.54
CA LYS A 106 -34.81 22.39 8.12
C LYS A 106 -34.45 23.77 8.67
N GLU A 107 -34.69 24.83 7.92
CA GLU A 107 -34.47 26.22 8.36
C GLU A 107 -35.31 26.59 9.58
N ARG A 108 -36.62 26.30 9.54
CA ARG A 108 -37.52 26.58 10.67
C ARG A 108 -37.07 25.85 11.94
N THR A 109 -36.67 24.59 11.79
CA THR A 109 -36.16 23.77 12.90
C THR A 109 -34.83 24.31 13.43
N SER A 110 -33.94 24.78 12.54
CA SER A 110 -32.67 25.39 12.92
C SER A 110 -32.89 26.67 13.72
N ARG A 111 -33.80 27.54 13.25
CA ARG A 111 -34.15 28.80 13.92
C ARG A 111 -34.77 28.54 15.30
N ALA A 112 -35.72 27.62 15.39
CA ALA A 112 -36.32 27.24 16.67
C ALA A 112 -35.25 26.71 17.65
N ARG A 113 -34.28 25.91 17.17
CA ARG A 113 -33.18 25.40 18.00
C ARG A 113 -32.18 26.47 18.45
N SER A 114 -31.92 27.49 17.64
CA SER A 114 -31.03 28.59 18.02
C SER A 114 -31.66 29.54 19.05
N GLU A 115 -32.99 29.53 19.15
CA GLU A 115 -33.77 30.34 20.09
C GLU A 115 -34.17 29.56 21.36
N GLU A 116 -33.76 28.29 21.49
CA GLU A 116 -34.04 27.46 22.67
C GLU A 116 -33.35 28.02 23.92
N THR A 117 -34.09 28.07 25.03
CA THR A 117 -33.47 28.27 26.35
C THR A 117 -32.71 27.02 26.79
N GLU A 118 -31.79 27.17 27.74
CA GLU A 118 -30.99 26.05 28.26
C GLU A 118 -31.88 24.92 28.85
N ASP A 119 -32.98 25.27 29.51
CA ASP A 119 -33.95 24.30 30.04
C ASP A 119 -34.73 23.59 28.92
N GLN A 120 -35.11 24.31 27.86
CA GLN A 120 -35.75 23.72 26.68
C GLN A 120 -34.78 22.76 25.97
N TYR A 121 -33.50 23.14 25.83
CA TYR A 121 -32.45 22.30 25.28
C TYR A 121 -32.29 21.01 26.09
N ARG A 122 -32.19 21.11 27.42
CA ARG A 122 -32.07 19.95 28.32
C ARG A 122 -33.28 19.03 28.25
N ARG A 123 -34.51 19.58 28.28
CA ARG A 123 -35.75 18.80 28.14
C ARG A 123 -35.80 18.07 26.81
N ARG A 124 -35.43 18.73 25.70
CA ARG A 124 -35.37 18.09 24.37
C ARG A 124 -34.32 17.00 24.31
N LYS A 125 -33.11 17.23 24.83
CA LYS A 125 -32.04 16.19 24.84
C LYS A 125 -32.42 15.00 25.72
N SER A 126 -33.09 15.24 26.85
CA SER A 126 -33.64 14.18 27.72
C SER A 126 -34.72 13.38 26.99
N SER A 127 -35.70 14.05 26.37
CA SER A 127 -36.76 13.40 25.58
C SER A 127 -36.19 12.59 24.41
N ASN A 128 -35.22 13.14 23.67
CA ASN A 128 -34.53 12.41 22.60
C ASN A 128 -33.79 11.18 23.13
N ARG A 129 -33.16 11.26 24.31
CA ARG A 129 -32.49 10.12 24.95
C ARG A 129 -33.50 9.01 25.27
N VAL A 130 -34.65 9.36 25.85
CA VAL A 130 -35.73 8.41 26.17
C VAL A 130 -36.30 7.77 24.90
N SER A 131 -36.63 8.58 23.89
CA SER A 131 -37.13 8.08 22.60
C SER A 131 -36.14 7.15 21.90
N THR A 132 -34.85 7.51 21.89
CA THR A 132 -33.79 6.67 21.31
C THR A 132 -33.62 5.37 22.10
N SER A 133 -33.69 5.43 23.43
CA SER A 133 -33.59 4.25 24.29
C SER A 133 -34.76 3.29 24.03
N ARG A 134 -35.98 3.82 23.94
CA ARG A 134 -37.18 3.04 23.65
C ARG A 134 -37.12 2.40 22.27
N ALA A 135 -36.74 3.16 21.24
CA ALA A 135 -36.55 2.62 19.90
C ALA A 135 -35.52 1.48 19.88
N ARG A 136 -34.40 1.62 20.62
CA ARG A 136 -33.36 0.58 20.73
C ARG A 136 -33.82 -0.66 21.50
N SER A 137 -34.72 -0.53 22.48
CA SER A 137 -35.26 -1.68 23.21
C SER A 137 -36.33 -2.43 22.41
N GLU A 138 -36.96 -1.78 21.44
CA GLU A 138 -37.96 -2.35 20.54
C GLU A 138 -37.33 -2.88 19.23
N GLU A 139 -36.01 -2.73 19.02
CA GLU A 139 -35.28 -3.24 17.85
C GLU A 139 -35.31 -4.78 17.79
N THR A 140 -35.59 -5.33 16.61
CA THR A 140 -35.31 -6.75 16.34
C THR A 140 -33.80 -7.00 16.26
N GLU A 141 -33.36 -8.25 16.45
CA GLU A 141 -31.92 -8.58 16.39
C GLU A 141 -31.30 -8.23 15.03
N GLY A 142 -32.02 -8.43 13.92
CA GLY A 142 -31.57 -8.04 12.58
C GLY A 142 -31.45 -6.53 12.38
N GLU A 143 -32.32 -5.72 13.00
CA GLU A 143 -32.21 -4.25 12.98
C GLU A 143 -31.06 -3.77 13.86
N ARG A 144 -30.87 -4.41 15.03
CA ARG A 144 -29.76 -4.14 15.95
C ARG A 144 -28.42 -4.40 15.26
N ILE A 145 -28.27 -5.53 14.57
CA ILE A 145 -27.07 -5.88 13.80
C ILE A 145 -26.82 -4.84 12.70
N ARG A 146 -27.82 -4.53 11.87
CA ARG A 146 -27.68 -3.52 10.80
C ARG A 146 -27.27 -2.14 11.35
N ARG A 147 -27.86 -1.69 12.47
CA ARG A 147 -27.47 -0.44 13.13
C ARG A 147 -26.04 -0.49 13.64
N MET A 148 -25.61 -1.59 14.26
CA MET A 148 -24.23 -1.75 14.76
C MET A 148 -23.21 -1.73 13.62
N LEU A 149 -23.48 -2.45 12.52
CA LEU A 149 -22.64 -2.44 11.33
C LEU A 149 -22.54 -1.05 10.69
N ALA A 150 -23.67 -0.37 10.50
CA ALA A 150 -23.67 1.00 9.96
C ALA A 150 -22.95 2.00 10.88
N ASN A 151 -23.00 1.81 12.21
CA ASN A 151 -22.21 2.61 13.14
C ASN A 151 -20.72 2.30 13.02
N ALA A 152 -20.34 1.03 12.93
CA ALA A 152 -18.96 0.61 12.76
C ALA A 152 -18.36 1.22 11.48
N GLU A 153 -19.07 1.12 10.36
CA GLU A 153 -18.67 1.70 9.07
C GLU A 153 -18.49 3.22 9.14
N ARG A 154 -19.46 3.95 9.73
CA ARG A 154 -19.31 5.40 9.94
C ARG A 154 -18.09 5.74 10.80
N THR A 155 -17.84 4.97 11.87
CA THR A 155 -16.66 5.21 12.71
C THR A 155 -15.36 4.85 12.02
N PHE A 156 -15.36 3.85 11.14
CA PHE A 156 -14.20 3.49 10.32
C PHE A 156 -13.88 4.62 9.34
N LYS A 157 -14.88 5.07 8.57
CA LYS A 157 -14.74 6.15 7.59
C LYS A 157 -14.26 7.47 8.25
N ALA A 158 -14.88 7.85 9.37
CA ALA A 158 -14.46 9.04 10.11
C ALA A 158 -13.03 8.93 10.68
N ARG A 159 -12.54 7.71 10.96
CA ARG A 159 -11.16 7.48 11.42
C ARG A 159 -10.16 7.45 10.27
N SER A 160 -10.53 6.92 9.10
CA SER A 160 -9.66 6.88 7.92
C SER A 160 -9.47 8.26 7.29
N GLU A 161 -10.46 9.13 7.41
CA GLU A 161 -10.41 10.52 6.91
C GLU A 161 -9.81 11.51 7.94
N GLY A 162 -9.51 11.06 9.16
CA GLY A 162 -9.01 11.90 10.26
C GLY A 162 -7.51 12.20 10.16
N THR A 163 -7.07 13.33 10.72
CA THR A 163 -5.64 13.67 10.75
C THR A 163 -4.89 12.87 11.82
N GLU A 164 -3.56 12.82 11.71
CA GLU A 164 -2.71 12.22 12.73
C GLU A 164 -2.90 12.91 14.11
N THR A 165 -3.13 14.22 14.12
CA THR A 165 -3.37 14.98 15.36
C THR A 165 -4.68 14.57 16.05
N ASP A 166 -5.74 14.27 15.27
CA ASP A 166 -7.02 13.79 15.80
C ASP A 166 -6.88 12.37 16.37
N THR A 167 -6.06 11.54 15.71
CA THR A 167 -5.74 10.19 16.19
C THR A 167 -5.00 10.23 17.52
N LEU A 168 -4.01 11.11 17.67
CA LEU A 168 -3.26 11.27 18.92
C LEU A 168 -4.17 11.78 20.06
N LYS A 169 -5.00 12.80 19.82
CA LYS A 169 -5.97 13.30 20.81
C LYS A 169 -6.92 12.22 21.28
N ARG A 170 -7.48 11.42 20.36
CA ARG A 170 -8.39 10.31 20.71
C ARG A 170 -7.69 9.22 21.51
N ARG A 171 -6.44 8.88 21.16
CA ARG A 171 -5.65 7.89 21.94
C ARG A 171 -5.37 8.38 23.35
N ALA A 172 -5.03 9.67 23.51
CA ALA A 172 -4.82 10.29 24.82
C ALA A 172 -6.11 10.27 25.66
N GLN A 173 -7.24 10.70 25.10
CA GLN A 173 -8.55 10.68 25.76
C GLN A 173 -8.98 9.26 26.16
N ASN A 174 -8.79 8.27 25.27
CA ASN A 174 -9.09 6.88 25.60
C ASN A 174 -8.20 6.37 26.73
N LYS A 175 -6.91 6.72 26.74
CA LYS A 175 -5.98 6.31 27.81
C LYS A 175 -6.42 6.91 29.16
N GLU A 176 -6.79 8.18 29.18
CA GLU A 176 -7.27 8.88 30.37
C GLU A 176 -8.57 8.25 30.88
N HIS A 177 -9.56 8.06 30.00
CA HIS A 177 -10.83 7.40 30.35
C HIS A 177 -10.64 5.99 30.92
N MET A 178 -9.78 5.17 30.29
CA MET A 178 -9.48 3.82 30.79
C MET A 178 -8.80 3.86 32.15
N THR A 179 -7.95 4.85 32.41
CA THR A 179 -7.27 5.00 33.70
C THR A 179 -8.26 5.36 34.80
N VAL A 180 -9.16 6.32 34.55
CA VAL A 180 -10.23 6.71 35.49
C VAL A 180 -11.21 5.57 35.73
N THR A 181 -11.59 4.85 34.68
CA THR A 181 -12.50 3.70 34.81
C THR A 181 -11.87 2.64 35.73
N ARG A 182 -10.60 2.29 35.48
CA ARG A 182 -9.85 1.29 36.25
C ARG A 182 -9.61 1.68 37.70
N SER A 183 -9.44 2.97 38.02
CA SER A 183 -9.27 3.43 39.40
C SER A 183 -10.55 3.35 40.23
N THR A 184 -11.72 3.31 39.57
CA THR A 184 -13.03 3.18 40.21
C THR A 184 -13.64 1.77 40.12
N GLU A 185 -12.92 0.81 39.53
CA GLU A 185 -13.38 -0.57 39.39
C GLU A 185 -13.47 -1.28 40.75
N SER A 186 -14.59 -1.96 41.02
CA SER A 186 -14.68 -2.87 42.17
C SER A 186 -13.78 -4.10 41.97
N PRO A 187 -13.34 -4.79 43.04
CA PRO A 187 -12.49 -5.98 42.93
C PRO A 187 -13.06 -7.05 41.99
N LYS A 188 -14.37 -7.32 42.11
CA LYS A 188 -15.09 -8.30 41.27
C LYS A 188 -15.14 -7.86 39.79
N ALA A 189 -15.31 -6.56 39.52
CA ALA A 189 -15.30 -6.04 38.15
C ALA A 189 -13.89 -6.09 37.55
N SER A 190 -12.86 -5.77 38.34
CA SER A 190 -11.45 -5.86 37.93
C SER A 190 -11.04 -7.29 37.60
N GLU A 191 -11.46 -8.27 38.41
CA GLU A 191 -11.18 -9.68 38.17
C GLU A 191 -11.92 -10.21 36.93
N SER A 192 -13.21 -9.89 36.77
CA SER A 192 -13.98 -10.22 35.57
C SER A 192 -13.38 -9.60 34.30
N ARG A 193 -12.90 -8.35 34.37
CA ARG A 193 -12.18 -7.71 33.26
C ARG A 193 -10.86 -8.40 32.96
N LYS A 194 -10.02 -8.68 33.97
CA LYS A 194 -8.77 -9.41 33.78
C LYS A 194 -9.01 -10.79 33.20
N GLU A 195 -10.08 -11.47 33.61
CA GLU A 195 -10.49 -12.76 33.06
C GLU A 195 -11.00 -12.63 31.63
N ALA A 196 -11.79 -11.61 31.31
CA ALA A 196 -12.20 -11.31 29.94
C ALA A 196 -11.02 -10.90 29.06
N ASP A 197 -10.00 -10.22 29.60
CA ASP A 197 -8.78 -9.85 28.89
C ASP A 197 -7.89 -11.10 28.69
N ARG A 198 -7.77 -11.98 29.70
CA ARG A 198 -7.15 -13.31 29.58
C ARG A 198 -7.86 -14.14 28.52
N LYS A 199 -9.18 -14.24 28.58
CA LYS A 199 -10.02 -14.94 27.60
C LYS A 199 -9.93 -14.31 26.22
N ARG A 200 -9.86 -12.98 26.08
CA ARG A 200 -9.62 -12.33 24.78
C ARG A 200 -8.23 -12.63 24.27
N HIS A 201 -7.21 -12.64 25.13
CA HIS A 201 -5.87 -13.08 24.74
C HIS A 201 -5.86 -14.57 24.36
N ASN A 202 -6.59 -15.42 25.08
CA ASN A 202 -6.69 -16.85 24.81
C ASN A 202 -7.59 -17.16 23.60
N SER A 203 -8.62 -16.35 23.35
CA SER A 203 -9.52 -16.49 22.21
C SER A 203 -8.89 -15.95 20.94
N HIS A 204 -8.03 -14.93 21.01
CA HIS A 204 -7.08 -14.59 19.95
C HIS A 204 -5.94 -15.61 19.81
N VAL A 205 -5.84 -16.57 20.75
CA VAL A 205 -4.93 -17.73 20.64
C VAL A 205 -5.62 -18.94 20.01
N THR A 206 -6.95 -19.03 20.08
CA THR A 206 -7.73 -20.08 19.42
C THR A 206 -8.39 -19.65 18.12
N GLU A 207 -8.57 -18.35 17.87
CA GLU A 207 -9.04 -17.76 16.62
C GLU A 207 -7.95 -16.80 16.10
N ASP A 208 -7.26 -17.22 15.05
CA ASP A 208 -6.17 -16.51 14.36
C ASP A 208 -4.99 -16.07 15.25
N CYS A 209 -4.41 -17.04 15.97
CA CYS A 209 -3.04 -16.85 16.43
C CYS A 209 -2.12 -16.78 15.21
N GLY A 210 -1.67 -15.56 14.90
CA GLY A 210 -0.76 -15.31 13.79
C GLY A 210 0.40 -16.29 13.78
N ILE A 211 0.82 -16.68 12.59
CA ILE A 211 1.92 -17.64 12.39
C ILE A 211 3.22 -17.02 12.91
N ALA A 212 3.78 -17.59 13.98
CA ALA A 212 5.13 -17.24 14.42
C ALA A 212 6.12 -17.68 13.33
N ARG A 213 7.18 -16.90 13.12
CA ARG A 213 8.23 -17.24 12.14
C ARG A 213 9.54 -17.45 12.86
N LYS A 214 10.25 -18.53 12.52
CA LYS A 214 11.60 -18.79 13.02
C LYS A 214 12.57 -18.84 11.86
N ASP A 215 13.54 -17.93 11.86
CA ASP A 215 14.62 -17.96 10.87
C ASP A 215 15.58 -19.12 11.17
N LEU A 216 15.79 -19.95 10.16
CA LEU A 216 16.67 -21.10 10.18
C LEU A 216 17.97 -20.78 9.45
N LYS A 217 19.09 -20.98 10.13
CA LYS A 217 20.43 -20.71 9.61
C LYS A 217 20.84 -21.77 8.59
N VAL A 218 21.45 -21.32 7.50
CA VAL A 218 22.09 -22.15 6.47
C VAL A 218 23.50 -21.66 6.31
N HIS A 219 24.47 -22.50 6.65
CA HIS A 219 25.88 -22.18 6.53
C HIS A 219 26.68 -23.46 6.36
N LEU A 220 27.83 -23.37 5.71
CA LEU A 220 28.79 -24.49 5.65
C LEU A 220 29.42 -24.70 7.03
N LYS A 221 30.09 -25.85 7.20
CA LYS A 221 30.90 -26.16 8.38
C LYS A 221 31.89 -25.01 8.64
N ASN A 222 31.89 -24.49 9.87
CA ASN A 222 32.71 -23.36 10.33
C ASN A 222 32.48 -22.01 9.60
N ALA A 223 31.43 -21.88 8.79
CA ALA A 223 31.08 -20.66 8.06
C ALA A 223 29.85 -19.94 8.66
N GLN A 224 29.57 -20.13 9.95
CA GLN A 224 28.48 -19.45 10.65
C GLN A 224 28.71 -17.93 10.72
N GLY A 225 27.65 -17.17 10.47
CA GLY A 225 27.69 -15.72 10.64
C GLY A 225 27.73 -15.34 12.12
N VAL A 226 28.67 -14.46 12.49
CA VAL A 226 28.81 -13.89 13.83
C VAL A 226 28.56 -12.38 13.79
N VAL A 227 27.97 -11.84 14.86
CA VAL A 227 27.82 -10.40 15.04
C VAL A 227 28.92 -9.94 16.00
N TYR A 228 29.67 -8.92 15.59
CA TYR A 228 30.80 -8.40 16.35
C TYR A 228 30.73 -6.88 16.42
N LYS A 229 31.43 -6.31 17.40
CA LYS A 229 31.77 -4.89 17.42
C LYS A 229 33.14 -4.74 16.77
N GLU A 230 33.35 -3.67 16.02
CA GLU A 230 34.63 -3.36 15.39
C GLU A 230 35.77 -3.43 16.42
N GLY A 231 36.79 -4.24 16.14
CA GLY A 231 37.92 -4.53 17.04
C GLY A 231 37.77 -5.78 17.92
N GLU A 232 36.60 -6.44 17.95
CA GLU A 232 36.35 -7.71 18.68
C GLU A 232 36.11 -8.90 17.74
N GLU A 233 36.64 -8.87 16.51
CA GLU A 233 36.37 -9.86 15.48
C GLU A 233 36.77 -11.29 15.93
N LYS A 234 37.95 -11.42 16.53
CA LYS A 234 38.49 -12.73 16.98
C LYS A 234 37.65 -13.32 18.10
N ASP A 235 37.39 -12.55 19.15
CA ASP A 235 36.57 -12.99 20.29
C ASP A 235 35.15 -13.35 19.85
N ALA A 236 34.57 -12.60 18.91
CA ALA A 236 33.26 -12.91 18.36
C ALA A 236 33.27 -14.21 17.53
N ALA A 237 34.33 -14.47 16.77
CA ALA A 237 34.50 -15.73 16.04
C ALA A 237 34.63 -16.93 16.99
N GLU A 238 35.44 -16.82 18.05
CA GLU A 238 35.63 -17.87 19.07
C GLU A 238 34.32 -18.14 19.82
N ARG A 239 33.62 -17.10 20.30
CA ARG A 239 32.30 -17.24 20.94
C ARG A 239 31.27 -17.86 19.97
N GLY A 240 31.38 -17.54 18.68
CA GLY A 240 30.52 -18.08 17.64
C GLY A 240 30.73 -19.57 17.38
N GLN A 241 31.95 -20.08 17.55
CA GLN A 241 32.24 -21.52 17.45
C GLN A 241 31.66 -22.32 18.61
N LEU A 242 31.57 -21.72 19.80
CA LEU A 242 31.02 -22.36 21.01
C LEU A 242 29.48 -22.41 21.02
N ARG A 243 28.81 -21.59 20.20
CA ARG A 243 27.36 -21.44 20.22
C ARG A 243 26.71 -22.21 19.09
N GLU A 244 25.82 -23.12 19.44
CA GLU A 244 25.02 -23.82 18.43
C GLU A 244 24.07 -22.87 17.69
N THR A 245 24.05 -23.02 16.36
CA THR A 245 23.05 -22.41 15.49
C THR A 245 21.80 -23.29 15.45
N THR A 246 20.71 -22.81 14.84
CA THR A 246 19.53 -23.65 14.63
C THR A 246 19.86 -24.92 13.84
N LEU A 247 20.83 -24.87 12.93
CA LEU A 247 21.27 -26.00 12.10
C LEU A 247 22.12 -27.00 12.89
N THR A 248 23.18 -26.54 13.56
CA THR A 248 24.05 -27.46 14.33
C THR A 248 23.30 -28.07 15.51
N ALA A 249 22.36 -27.34 16.11
CA ALA A 249 21.50 -27.89 17.16
C ALA A 249 20.50 -28.92 16.63
N TRP A 250 20.09 -28.83 15.35
CA TRP A 250 19.25 -29.86 14.73
C TRP A 250 20.04 -31.16 14.54
N PHE A 251 21.27 -31.07 14.04
CA PHE A 251 22.20 -32.21 13.99
C PHE A 251 22.43 -32.85 15.37
N ALA A 252 22.69 -32.02 16.39
CA ALA A 252 22.89 -32.50 17.75
C ALA A 252 21.63 -33.18 18.34
N ALA A 253 20.44 -32.62 18.05
CA ALA A 253 19.17 -33.21 18.47
C ALA A 253 18.93 -34.57 17.82
N ASN A 254 19.09 -34.69 16.49
CA ASN A 254 18.99 -35.96 15.78
C ASN A 254 19.98 -36.99 16.34
N LYS A 255 21.25 -36.60 16.50
CA LYS A 255 22.29 -37.47 17.06
C LYS A 255 21.88 -38.03 18.42
N ARG A 256 21.38 -37.17 19.32
CA ARG A 256 20.92 -37.60 20.65
C ARG A 256 19.79 -38.62 20.57
N CYS A 257 18.84 -38.50 19.63
CA CYS A 257 17.78 -39.50 19.46
C CYS A 257 18.34 -40.89 19.16
N TYR A 258 19.34 -40.97 18.27
CA TYR A 258 19.97 -42.24 17.91
C TYR A 258 20.80 -42.81 19.07
N ASP A 259 21.60 -41.96 19.75
CA ASP A 259 22.44 -42.38 20.88
C ASP A 259 21.59 -42.95 22.04
N GLU A 260 20.46 -42.31 22.36
CA GLU A 260 19.54 -42.75 23.44
C GLU A 260 18.79 -44.04 23.03
N LEU A 261 18.36 -44.16 21.77
CA LEU A 261 17.73 -45.36 21.26
C LEU A 261 18.67 -46.57 21.29
N GLU A 262 19.94 -46.37 20.91
CA GLU A 262 20.97 -47.43 20.94
C GLU A 262 21.31 -47.84 22.38
N SER A 263 21.39 -46.87 23.30
CA SER A 263 21.79 -47.12 24.68
C SER A 263 20.67 -47.70 25.55
N ALA A 264 19.44 -47.18 25.44
CA ALA A 264 18.32 -47.47 26.33
C ALA A 264 17.18 -48.27 25.66
N GLY A 265 17.25 -48.49 24.34
CA GLY A 265 16.19 -49.16 23.57
C GLY A 265 14.91 -48.32 23.40
N MET A 266 14.87 -47.11 23.97
CA MET A 266 13.74 -46.17 23.88
C MET A 266 14.25 -44.73 23.96
N ILE A 267 13.50 -43.79 23.38
CA ILE A 267 13.77 -42.36 23.52
C ILE A 267 12.99 -41.85 24.74
N PRO A 268 13.67 -41.33 25.77
CA PRO A 268 13.01 -40.76 26.95
C PRO A 268 12.07 -39.61 26.59
N GLU A 269 11.00 -39.43 27.36
CA GLU A 269 9.95 -38.42 27.11
C GLU A 269 10.48 -36.96 27.17
N ASP A 270 11.62 -36.74 27.85
CA ASP A 270 12.31 -35.45 27.91
C ASP A 270 13.30 -35.22 26.75
N VAL A 271 13.55 -36.24 25.93
CA VAL A 271 14.37 -36.15 24.72
C VAL A 271 13.52 -35.76 23.53
N VAL A 272 14.04 -34.82 22.74
CA VAL A 272 13.40 -34.30 21.54
C VAL A 272 13.52 -35.34 20.43
N ASP A 273 12.52 -36.21 20.24
CA ASP A 273 12.48 -37.08 19.05
C ASP A 273 12.19 -36.24 17.80
N CYS A 274 13.23 -35.95 17.04
CA CYS A 274 13.17 -35.17 15.81
C CYS A 274 13.53 -35.98 14.57
N ARG A 275 13.59 -37.31 14.70
CA ARG A 275 13.75 -38.22 13.58
C ARG A 275 12.56 -38.11 12.63
N GLY A 276 12.81 -38.18 11.33
CA GLY A 276 11.79 -37.98 10.31
C GLY A 276 11.22 -36.56 10.22
N ILE A 277 11.69 -35.59 11.00
CA ILE A 277 11.26 -34.19 10.92
C ILE A 277 12.25 -33.40 10.05
N TYR A 278 11.75 -32.72 9.02
CA TYR A 278 12.59 -31.88 8.18
C TYR A 278 13.11 -30.67 8.96
N TYR A 279 14.31 -30.20 8.60
CA TYR A 279 14.89 -29.03 9.28
C TYR A 279 13.95 -27.80 9.25
N VAL A 280 13.22 -27.60 8.14
CA VAL A 280 12.25 -26.51 7.98
C VAL A 280 11.03 -26.61 8.90
N GLU A 281 10.69 -27.82 9.33
CA GLU A 281 9.53 -28.13 10.18
C GLU A 281 9.88 -28.11 11.67
N MET A 282 11.17 -28.07 12.02
CA MET A 282 11.61 -28.01 13.43
C MET A 282 10.85 -26.96 14.26
N PRO A 283 10.59 -25.73 13.78
CA PRO A 283 9.83 -24.75 14.54
C PRO A 283 8.36 -25.10 14.77
N GLU A 284 7.76 -25.98 13.98
CA GLU A 284 6.36 -26.40 14.14
C GLU A 284 6.20 -27.23 15.42
N HIS A 285 7.17 -28.10 15.69
CA HIS A 285 7.16 -29.03 16.82
C HIS A 285 7.98 -28.53 18.01
N PHE A 286 9.00 -27.69 17.77
CA PHE A 286 9.99 -27.32 18.77
C PHE A 286 10.18 -25.80 18.88
N GLN A 287 10.73 -25.39 20.02
CA GLN A 287 11.17 -24.03 20.28
C GLN A 287 12.70 -24.00 20.43
N PHE A 288 13.37 -23.15 19.65
CA PHE A 288 14.81 -22.94 19.78
C PHE A 288 15.14 -21.88 20.82
N THR A 289 15.73 -22.31 21.94
CA THR A 289 16.05 -21.47 23.09
C THR A 289 17.44 -21.82 23.62
N LYS A 290 18.28 -20.80 23.92
CA LYS A 290 19.63 -20.97 24.48
C LYS A 290 20.53 -21.97 23.70
N GLY A 291 20.41 -21.98 22.38
CA GLY A 291 21.23 -22.84 21.52
C GLY A 291 20.70 -24.28 21.39
N LYS A 292 19.52 -24.61 21.90
CA LYS A 292 18.96 -25.96 21.84
C LYS A 292 17.52 -25.96 21.35
N TRP A 293 17.12 -27.04 20.69
CA TRP A 293 15.73 -27.34 20.40
C TRP A 293 15.09 -28.01 21.62
N THR A 294 13.91 -27.54 22.02
CA THR A 294 13.12 -28.12 23.12
C THR A 294 11.67 -28.25 22.71
N LEU A 295 10.95 -29.25 23.22
CA LEU A 295 9.54 -29.48 22.89
C LEU A 295 8.70 -28.23 23.13
N ARG A 296 7.90 -27.85 22.14
CA ARG A 296 7.02 -26.69 22.22
C ARG A 296 5.85 -26.99 23.16
N LYS A 297 5.58 -26.08 24.10
CA LYS A 297 4.46 -26.19 25.07
C LYS A 297 3.26 -25.30 24.74
N ASN A 298 3.35 -24.49 23.68
CA ASN A 298 2.39 -23.44 23.34
C ASN A 298 1.66 -23.80 22.04
N ALA A 299 0.35 -23.50 21.95
CA ALA A 299 -0.47 -23.79 20.77
C ALA A 299 -0.23 -22.88 19.55
N THR A 300 0.71 -21.93 19.62
CA THR A 300 1.02 -21.03 18.51
C THR A 300 1.77 -21.76 17.39
N ARG A 301 1.12 -21.87 16.22
CA ARG A 301 1.75 -22.39 14.99
C ARG A 301 2.97 -21.54 14.64
N SER A 302 4.09 -22.20 14.35
CA SER A 302 5.35 -21.54 14.08
C SER A 302 6.03 -22.15 12.87
N ILE A 303 6.19 -21.37 11.79
CA ILE A 303 6.80 -21.84 10.54
C ILE A 303 8.29 -21.52 10.53
N GLY A 304 9.10 -22.50 10.13
CA GLY A 304 10.51 -22.30 9.83
C GLY A 304 10.72 -21.59 8.50
N ARG A 305 11.56 -20.57 8.49
CA ARG A 305 11.94 -19.86 7.27
C ARG A 305 13.44 -20.03 7.04
N MET A 306 13.77 -20.76 6.00
CA MET A 306 15.14 -20.84 5.49
C MET A 306 15.37 -19.69 4.53
N HIS A 307 16.34 -18.81 4.82
CA HIS A 307 16.61 -17.65 3.97
C HIS A 307 16.93 -18.07 2.53
N PHE A 308 16.63 -17.18 1.59
CA PHE A 308 17.07 -17.33 0.22
C PHE A 308 18.59 -17.38 0.18
N VAL A 309 19.13 -18.40 -0.48
CA VAL A 309 20.55 -18.50 -0.81
C VAL A 309 20.63 -18.31 -2.32
N SER A 310 21.48 -17.41 -2.77
CA SER A 310 21.67 -17.18 -4.21
C SER A 310 22.20 -18.44 -4.86
N PRO A 311 21.65 -18.86 -6.01
CA PRO A 311 22.25 -19.89 -6.86
C PRO A 311 23.74 -19.70 -7.18
N ARG A 312 24.21 -18.44 -7.20
CA ARG A 312 25.64 -18.11 -7.39
C ARG A 312 26.53 -18.67 -6.28
N ASP A 313 25.99 -18.86 -5.07
CA ASP A 313 26.66 -19.56 -3.96
C ASP A 313 26.28 -21.05 -3.99
N GLN A 314 26.77 -21.75 -5.03
CA GLN A 314 26.42 -23.14 -5.34
C GLN A 314 26.53 -24.09 -4.13
N LYS A 315 27.57 -23.90 -3.30
CA LYS A 315 27.80 -24.74 -2.12
C LYS A 315 26.70 -24.57 -1.07
N ARG A 316 26.34 -23.32 -0.72
CA ARG A 316 25.28 -23.07 0.26
C ARG A 316 23.89 -23.32 -0.32
N PHE A 317 23.70 -23.11 -1.61
CA PHE A 317 22.43 -23.36 -2.30
C PHE A 317 22.12 -24.86 -2.31
N ALA A 318 23.08 -25.70 -2.71
CA ALA A 318 22.92 -27.15 -2.65
C ALA A 318 22.70 -27.64 -1.20
N LEU A 319 23.44 -27.11 -0.23
CA LEU A 319 23.17 -27.38 1.19
C LEU A 319 21.74 -27.02 1.59
N ARG A 320 21.23 -25.86 1.16
CA ARG A 320 19.85 -25.42 1.42
C ARG A 320 18.84 -26.43 0.86
N VAL A 321 19.08 -26.91 -0.36
CA VAL A 321 18.24 -27.93 -1.01
C VAL A 321 18.28 -29.24 -0.23
N MET A 322 19.47 -29.70 0.20
CA MET A 322 19.58 -30.90 1.05
C MET A 322 18.78 -30.74 2.35
N LEU A 323 18.91 -29.59 3.03
CA LEU A 323 18.20 -29.32 4.28
C LEU A 323 16.67 -29.23 4.14
N LEU A 324 16.16 -28.99 2.93
CA LEU A 324 14.73 -28.99 2.66
C LEU A 324 14.16 -30.40 2.45
N ASN A 325 15.00 -31.35 2.02
CA ASN A 325 14.54 -32.65 1.53
C ASN A 325 15.11 -33.85 2.30
N VAL A 326 16.02 -33.62 3.24
CA VAL A 326 16.63 -34.68 4.06
C VAL A 326 16.18 -34.54 5.52
N THR A 327 15.72 -35.66 6.09
CA THR A 327 15.47 -35.82 7.53
C THR A 327 16.65 -36.53 8.20
N ASP A 328 16.65 -36.61 9.53
CA ASP A 328 17.55 -37.49 10.31
C ASP A 328 19.06 -37.20 10.24
N ALA A 329 19.51 -36.19 9.48
CA ALA A 329 20.93 -35.88 9.36
C ALA A 329 21.53 -35.50 10.73
N LYS A 330 22.65 -36.13 11.10
CA LYS A 330 23.39 -35.89 12.35
C LYS A 330 24.63 -35.03 12.16
N SER A 331 24.97 -34.73 10.90
CA SER A 331 26.19 -34.03 10.53
C SER A 331 26.07 -33.42 9.12
N TYR A 332 27.09 -32.65 8.72
CA TYR A 332 27.20 -32.20 7.33
C TYR A 332 27.53 -33.38 6.41
N GLU A 333 28.34 -34.30 6.90
CA GLU A 333 28.77 -35.50 6.19
C GLU A 333 27.60 -36.45 5.91
N ASP A 334 26.61 -36.50 6.80
CA ASP A 334 25.34 -37.23 6.59
C ASP A 334 24.55 -36.61 5.43
N LEU A 335 24.49 -35.27 5.35
CA LEU A 335 23.85 -34.58 4.22
C LEU A 335 24.62 -34.76 2.90
N GLN A 336 25.89 -35.17 2.96
CA GLN A 336 26.71 -35.48 1.80
C GLN A 336 26.67 -36.95 1.40
N THR A 337 25.94 -37.78 2.16
CA THR A 337 25.86 -39.21 1.93
C THR A 337 24.49 -39.55 1.36
N VAL A 338 24.45 -40.06 0.13
CA VAL A 338 23.22 -40.44 -0.56
C VAL A 338 23.31 -41.89 -0.99
N GLY A 339 22.35 -42.71 -0.57
CA GLY A 339 22.35 -44.16 -0.87
C GLY A 339 23.58 -44.90 -0.32
N GLY A 340 24.18 -44.41 0.77
CA GLY A 340 25.40 -44.98 1.34
C GLY A 340 26.72 -44.54 0.67
N VAL A 341 26.66 -43.68 -0.35
CA VAL A 341 27.84 -43.12 -1.03
C VAL A 341 28.08 -41.69 -0.56
N PHE A 342 29.31 -41.39 -0.14
CA PHE A 342 29.72 -40.05 0.26
C PHE A 342 30.17 -39.22 -0.95
N TYR A 343 29.69 -37.98 -1.03
CA TYR A 343 30.04 -37.01 -2.07
C TYR A 343 30.76 -35.79 -1.46
N GLU A 344 31.92 -35.43 -1.99
CA GLU A 344 32.74 -34.33 -1.44
C GLU A 344 32.04 -32.95 -1.53
N LYS A 345 31.15 -32.75 -2.51
CA LYS A 345 30.41 -31.51 -2.71
C LYS A 345 28.91 -31.72 -2.49
N PHE A 346 28.27 -30.78 -1.80
CA PHE A 346 26.80 -30.78 -1.64
C PHE A 346 26.04 -30.78 -2.96
N VAL A 347 26.61 -30.16 -4.01
CA VAL A 347 26.00 -30.14 -5.36
C VAL A 347 25.89 -31.56 -5.91
N ASP A 348 26.96 -32.34 -5.81
CA ASP A 348 27.00 -33.71 -6.34
C ASP A 348 26.08 -34.62 -5.52
N ALA A 349 26.04 -34.45 -4.20
CA ALA A 349 25.08 -35.14 -3.33
C ALA A 349 23.63 -34.81 -3.71
N ALA A 350 23.31 -33.53 -3.91
CA ALA A 350 21.95 -33.10 -4.27
C ALA A 350 21.53 -33.58 -5.67
N LYS A 351 22.47 -33.65 -6.62
CA LYS A 351 22.25 -34.25 -7.94
C LYS A 351 22.01 -35.76 -7.85
N ALA A 352 22.85 -36.48 -7.10
CA ALA A 352 22.70 -37.92 -6.89
C ALA A 352 21.38 -38.28 -6.18
N ALA A 353 20.89 -37.40 -5.30
CA ALA A 353 19.59 -37.54 -4.65
C ALA A 353 18.40 -37.12 -5.54
N GLY A 354 18.66 -36.57 -6.73
CA GLY A 354 17.63 -36.09 -7.66
C GLY A 354 16.98 -34.75 -7.27
N TYR A 355 17.54 -34.02 -6.31
CA TYR A 355 17.00 -32.73 -5.86
C TYR A 355 17.48 -31.53 -6.70
N LEU A 356 18.54 -31.72 -7.49
CA LEU A 356 18.99 -30.80 -8.52
C LEU A 356 18.95 -31.53 -9.87
N THR A 357 18.39 -30.88 -10.90
CA THR A 357 18.32 -31.41 -12.27
C THR A 357 19.40 -30.78 -13.15
N GLU A 358 19.79 -31.47 -14.22
CA GLU A 358 20.63 -30.91 -15.29
C GLU A 358 19.85 -29.85 -16.09
N ASP A 359 20.54 -29.09 -16.96
CA ASP A 359 20.04 -27.89 -17.70
C ASP A 359 18.78 -28.08 -18.58
N ILE A 360 18.20 -29.29 -18.61
CA ILE A 360 16.98 -29.70 -19.31
C ILE A 360 15.80 -28.74 -19.06
N PHE A 361 15.71 -28.14 -17.87
CA PHE A 361 14.67 -27.15 -17.57
C PHE A 361 14.81 -25.88 -18.43
N TYR A 362 16.04 -25.38 -18.59
CA TYR A 362 16.32 -24.18 -19.40
C TYR A 362 16.12 -24.45 -20.88
N GLU A 363 16.53 -25.64 -21.33
CA GLU A 363 16.26 -26.13 -22.66
C GLU A 363 14.75 -26.11 -22.97
N LYS A 364 13.92 -26.80 -22.18
CA LYS A 364 12.46 -26.83 -22.38
C LYS A 364 11.82 -25.44 -22.31
N SER A 365 12.34 -24.56 -21.45
CA SER A 365 11.88 -23.18 -21.35
C SER A 365 12.19 -22.37 -22.61
N LEU A 366 13.36 -22.59 -23.22
CA LEU A 366 13.74 -21.97 -24.50
C LEU A 366 12.95 -22.55 -25.67
N GLU A 367 12.68 -23.86 -25.70
CA GLU A 367 11.80 -24.49 -26.70
C GLU A 367 10.40 -23.88 -26.69
N GLU A 368 9.81 -23.74 -25.50
CA GLU A 368 8.48 -23.14 -25.37
C GLU A 368 8.51 -21.68 -25.83
N ALA A 369 9.49 -20.89 -25.36
CA ALA A 369 9.65 -19.49 -25.70
C ALA A 369 9.85 -19.26 -27.21
N ALA A 370 10.62 -20.12 -27.88
CA ALA A 370 10.87 -20.04 -29.33
C ALA A 370 9.58 -20.15 -30.16
N SER A 371 8.55 -20.86 -29.65
CA SER A 371 7.29 -21.01 -30.36
C SER A 371 6.41 -19.75 -30.42
N PHE A 372 6.67 -18.75 -29.57
CA PHE A 372 5.81 -17.56 -29.46
C PHE A 372 6.53 -16.21 -29.27
N HIS A 373 7.85 -16.19 -29.09
CA HIS A 373 8.65 -14.96 -29.07
C HIS A 373 9.36 -14.72 -30.40
N SER A 374 9.54 -13.44 -30.76
CA SER A 374 10.44 -13.06 -31.86
C SER A 374 11.91 -13.24 -31.48
N ALA A 375 12.80 -13.44 -32.46
CA ALA A 375 14.24 -13.60 -32.21
C ALA A 375 14.88 -12.56 -31.26
N PRO A 376 14.62 -11.24 -31.37
CA PRO A 376 15.14 -10.26 -30.40
C PRO A 376 14.61 -10.45 -28.97
N GLN A 377 13.36 -10.88 -28.82
CA GLN A 377 12.76 -11.18 -27.52
C GLN A 377 13.35 -12.47 -26.93
N LEU A 378 13.54 -13.49 -27.76
CA LEU A 378 14.15 -14.76 -27.37
C LEU A 378 15.61 -14.57 -26.93
N ARG A 379 16.40 -13.76 -27.66
CA ARG A 379 17.75 -13.34 -27.25
C ARG A 379 17.75 -12.61 -25.90
N GLY A 380 16.80 -11.71 -25.68
CA GLY A 380 16.62 -11.03 -24.38
C GLY A 380 16.24 -11.98 -23.23
N PHE A 381 15.40 -12.97 -23.51
CA PHE A 381 15.03 -14.01 -22.55
C PHE A 381 16.24 -14.89 -22.21
N PHE A 382 17.01 -15.32 -23.20
CA PHE A 382 18.24 -16.09 -22.98
C PHE A 382 19.25 -15.35 -22.13
N VAL A 383 19.49 -14.06 -22.40
CA VAL A 383 20.33 -13.19 -21.56
C VAL A 383 19.80 -13.08 -20.12
N THR A 384 18.48 -13.06 -19.94
CA THR A 384 17.86 -13.11 -18.60
C THR A 384 18.13 -14.45 -17.91
N LEU A 385 18.02 -15.57 -18.63
CA LEU A 385 18.37 -16.90 -18.10
C LEU A 385 19.85 -17.00 -17.75
N LEU A 386 20.77 -16.44 -18.54
CA LEU A 386 22.19 -16.41 -18.19
C LEU A 386 22.47 -15.57 -16.94
N MET A 387 21.79 -14.42 -16.78
CA MET A 387 22.03 -13.55 -15.63
C MET A 387 21.50 -14.08 -14.31
N PHE A 388 20.33 -14.72 -14.37
CA PHE A 388 19.53 -15.05 -13.19
C PHE A 388 19.28 -16.55 -13.01
N GLY A 389 19.51 -17.36 -14.04
CA GLY A 389 19.40 -18.82 -14.02
C GLY A 389 20.72 -19.54 -13.71
N GLU A 390 20.63 -20.86 -13.60
CA GLU A 390 21.70 -21.80 -13.29
C GLU A 390 22.09 -22.60 -14.54
N ILE A 391 22.44 -21.91 -15.62
CA ILE A 391 22.88 -22.55 -16.87
C ILE A 391 24.33 -23.01 -16.69
N HIS A 392 24.58 -24.31 -16.82
CA HIS A 392 25.91 -24.91 -16.72
C HIS A 392 26.59 -25.03 -18.10
N ASN A 393 25.83 -25.27 -19.16
CA ASN A 393 26.31 -25.35 -20.54
C ASN A 393 25.61 -24.34 -21.45
N ALA A 394 26.01 -23.07 -21.33
CA ALA A 394 25.42 -21.99 -22.11
C ALA A 394 25.72 -22.12 -23.61
N GLU A 395 26.89 -22.67 -23.98
CA GLU A 395 27.28 -22.89 -25.37
C GLU A 395 26.40 -23.95 -26.05
N GLU A 396 26.08 -25.05 -25.35
CA GLU A 396 25.17 -26.07 -25.87
C GLU A 396 23.76 -25.51 -26.11
N LEU A 397 23.24 -24.69 -25.20
CA LEU A 397 21.96 -24.00 -25.41
C LEU A 397 22.04 -23.02 -26.59
N TRP A 398 23.16 -22.29 -26.75
CA TRP A 398 23.34 -21.44 -27.92
C TRP A 398 23.27 -22.25 -29.21
N TYR A 399 24.08 -23.31 -29.36
CA TYR A 399 24.11 -24.10 -30.58
C TYR A 399 22.77 -24.75 -30.92
N ARG A 400 21.97 -25.10 -29.91
CA ARG A 400 20.64 -25.66 -30.10
C ARG A 400 19.64 -24.66 -30.68
N PHE A 401 19.67 -23.41 -30.22
CA PHE A 401 18.68 -22.38 -30.55
C PHE A 401 19.23 -21.28 -31.46
N VAL A 402 20.42 -21.45 -32.04
CA VAL A 402 21.10 -20.40 -32.84
C VAL A 402 20.27 -19.97 -34.06
N ASP A 403 19.54 -20.90 -34.67
CA ASP A 403 18.65 -20.61 -35.79
C ASP A 403 17.46 -19.74 -35.34
N ASP A 404 16.86 -20.04 -34.17
CA ASP A 404 15.80 -19.22 -33.58
C ASP A 404 16.32 -17.85 -33.11
N PHE A 405 17.54 -17.80 -32.57
CA PHE A 405 18.18 -16.55 -32.15
C PHE A 405 18.56 -15.66 -33.32
N SER A 406 18.69 -16.18 -34.54
CA SER A 406 19.15 -15.41 -35.71
C SER A 406 18.07 -15.23 -36.78
N GLU A 407 16.84 -15.70 -36.52
CA GLU A 407 15.71 -15.71 -37.47
C GLU A 407 15.44 -14.34 -38.10
N ASP A 408 15.48 -13.25 -37.32
CA ASP A 408 15.23 -11.88 -37.79
C ASP A 408 16.28 -11.38 -38.79
N PHE A 409 17.50 -11.87 -38.70
CA PHE A 409 18.58 -11.58 -39.65
C PHE A 409 18.52 -12.50 -40.86
N LEU A 410 18.17 -13.78 -40.68
CA LEU A 410 17.94 -14.72 -41.77
C LEU A 410 16.76 -14.29 -42.65
N TYR A 411 15.69 -13.77 -42.05
CA TYR A 411 14.54 -13.21 -42.76
C TYR A 411 14.92 -12.02 -43.66
N LYS A 412 15.99 -11.29 -43.33
CA LYS A 412 16.56 -10.21 -44.16
C LYS A 412 17.52 -10.73 -45.25
N HIS A 413 17.53 -12.04 -45.50
CA HIS A 413 18.39 -12.71 -46.48
C HIS A 413 19.89 -12.50 -46.25
N LEU A 414 20.31 -12.29 -45.00
CA LEU A 414 21.73 -12.28 -44.65
C LEU A 414 22.30 -13.71 -44.68
N PRO A 415 23.57 -13.91 -45.07
CA PRO A 415 24.24 -15.20 -44.94
C PRO A 415 24.19 -15.71 -43.49
N LYS A 416 24.08 -17.02 -43.30
CA LYS A 416 23.89 -17.64 -41.98
C LYS A 416 24.99 -17.21 -41.01
N GLU A 417 26.25 -17.26 -41.45
CA GLU A 417 27.41 -16.87 -40.63
C GLU A 417 27.31 -15.42 -40.14
N LYS A 418 26.79 -14.52 -40.99
CA LYS A 418 26.58 -13.10 -40.65
C LYS A 418 25.38 -12.93 -39.71
N ALA A 419 24.31 -13.70 -39.89
CA ALA A 419 23.12 -13.68 -39.05
C ALA A 419 23.42 -14.15 -37.62
N GLU A 420 24.17 -15.25 -37.48
CA GLU A 420 24.60 -15.78 -36.18
C GLU A 420 25.53 -14.79 -35.45
N ALA A 421 26.51 -14.22 -36.16
CA ALA A 421 27.41 -13.23 -35.58
C ALA A 421 26.66 -11.99 -35.08
N LEU A 422 25.67 -11.49 -35.83
CA LEU A 422 24.82 -10.37 -35.41
C LEU A 422 23.96 -10.72 -34.19
N ALA A 423 23.38 -11.92 -34.13
CA ALA A 423 22.65 -12.40 -32.97
C ALA A 423 23.56 -12.49 -31.73
N TYR A 424 24.78 -13.01 -31.89
CA TYR A 424 25.76 -13.10 -30.81
C TYR A 424 26.21 -11.71 -30.32
N ASN A 425 26.42 -10.75 -31.24
CA ASN A 425 26.74 -9.36 -30.89
C ASN A 425 25.61 -8.68 -30.11
N ASP A 426 24.34 -8.95 -30.43
CA ASP A 426 23.19 -8.46 -29.65
C ASP A 426 23.20 -9.03 -28.22
N LEU A 427 23.58 -10.30 -28.03
CA LEU A 427 23.75 -10.87 -26.67
C LEU A 427 24.86 -10.16 -25.89
N ILE A 428 26.01 -9.90 -26.54
CA ILE A 428 27.13 -9.15 -25.94
C ILE A 428 26.64 -7.78 -25.45
N ASP A 429 25.93 -7.04 -26.29
CA ASP A 429 25.47 -5.69 -25.97
C ASP A 429 24.44 -5.67 -24.83
N ARG A 430 23.52 -6.64 -24.81
CA ARG A 430 22.55 -6.80 -23.71
C ARG A 430 23.21 -7.19 -22.39
N MET A 431 24.19 -8.09 -22.42
CA MET A 431 24.97 -8.48 -21.23
C MET A 431 25.75 -7.28 -20.69
N ASN A 432 26.45 -6.55 -21.56
CA ASN A 432 27.21 -5.37 -21.19
C ASN A 432 26.32 -4.28 -20.58
N ALA A 433 25.11 -4.08 -21.12
CA ALA A 433 24.13 -3.14 -20.56
C ALA A 433 23.70 -3.50 -19.11
N MET A 434 23.80 -4.77 -18.72
CA MET A 434 23.57 -5.25 -17.36
C MET A 434 24.83 -5.32 -16.50
N GLY A 435 25.97 -4.85 -17.01
CA GLY A 435 27.24 -4.79 -16.29
C GLY A 435 27.95 -6.14 -16.15
N GLU A 436 27.65 -7.11 -17.01
CA GLU A 436 28.31 -8.42 -17.04
C GLU A 436 28.86 -8.70 -18.44
N LYS A 437 29.94 -9.49 -18.54
CA LYS A 437 30.53 -9.87 -19.84
C LYS A 437 30.00 -11.23 -20.27
N LEU A 438 29.59 -11.35 -21.54
CA LEU A 438 29.12 -12.63 -22.09
C LEU A 438 30.21 -13.71 -22.04
N ASP A 439 31.49 -13.33 -22.19
CA ASP A 439 32.67 -14.21 -22.12
C ASP A 439 32.77 -15.05 -20.85
N LYS A 440 32.11 -14.61 -19.76
CA LYS A 440 32.03 -15.37 -18.51
C LYS A 440 31.16 -16.63 -18.64
N TRP A 441 30.22 -16.62 -19.57
CA TRP A 441 29.22 -17.66 -19.78
C TRP A 441 29.49 -18.49 -21.03
N MET A 442 29.94 -17.85 -22.11
CA MET A 442 30.25 -18.50 -23.39
C MET A 442 31.25 -17.68 -24.20
N SER A 443 32.10 -18.34 -25.00
CA SER A 443 33.06 -17.66 -25.88
C SER A 443 33.17 -18.38 -27.23
N LEU A 444 32.40 -17.90 -28.21
CA LEU A 444 32.18 -18.62 -29.47
C LEU A 444 32.98 -18.09 -30.67
N GLY A 445 33.80 -17.05 -30.48
CA GLY A 445 34.70 -16.56 -31.53
C GLY A 445 34.03 -15.86 -32.72
N TYR A 446 32.74 -15.49 -32.64
CA TYR A 446 32.09 -14.67 -33.67
C TYR A 446 32.75 -13.28 -33.77
N GLU A 447 32.97 -12.82 -35.01
CA GLU A 447 33.47 -11.47 -35.25
C GLU A 447 32.42 -10.40 -34.90
N ARG A 448 32.89 -9.28 -34.34
CA ARG A 448 32.04 -8.12 -34.06
C ARG A 448 31.67 -7.44 -35.37
N ILE A 449 30.45 -7.66 -35.83
CA ILE A 449 29.87 -7.00 -37.00
C ILE A 449 29.11 -5.78 -36.51
N ILE A 450 29.58 -4.59 -36.92
CA ILE A 450 28.80 -3.37 -36.80
C ILE A 450 27.79 -3.41 -37.96
N PRO A 451 26.47 -3.40 -37.71
CA PRO A 451 25.52 -3.28 -38.80
C PRO A 451 25.83 -2.00 -39.57
N ASP A 452 26.14 -2.12 -40.87
CA ASP A 452 25.93 -0.99 -41.78
C ASP A 452 24.42 -0.78 -41.79
N ASP A 453 23.92 0.07 -40.89
CA ASP A 453 22.54 0.47 -40.92
C ASP A 453 22.31 1.10 -42.29
N VAL A 454 21.52 0.43 -43.14
CA VAL A 454 20.90 1.07 -44.29
C VAL A 454 19.86 2.03 -43.72
N ILE A 455 20.34 3.14 -43.16
CA ILE A 455 19.52 4.30 -42.84
C ILE A 455 19.10 4.83 -44.19
N ASP A 456 17.81 4.73 -44.49
CA ASP A 456 17.24 5.41 -45.64
C ASP A 456 17.28 6.92 -45.34
N PHE A 457 18.40 7.55 -45.68
CA PHE A 457 18.65 8.96 -45.42
C PHE A 457 17.63 9.87 -46.12
N ASP A 458 17.09 9.43 -47.26
CA ASP A 458 16.04 10.17 -47.98
C ASP A 458 14.72 10.13 -47.20
N TYR A 459 14.35 8.96 -46.65
CA TYR A 459 13.24 8.85 -45.73
C TYR A 459 13.45 9.70 -44.46
N CYS A 460 14.60 9.57 -43.79
CA CYS A 460 14.89 10.31 -42.56
C CYS A 460 14.89 11.82 -42.78
N SER A 461 15.40 12.31 -43.91
CA SER A 461 15.35 13.74 -44.24
C SER A 461 13.92 14.24 -44.40
N LYS A 462 13.11 13.54 -45.21
CA LYS A 462 11.71 13.92 -45.48
C LYS A 462 10.86 13.85 -44.22
N GLU A 463 11.04 12.80 -43.42
CA GLU A 463 10.31 12.60 -42.19
C GLU A 463 10.73 13.60 -41.11
N GLY A 464 12.01 13.92 -41.01
CA GLY A 464 12.54 14.97 -40.13
C GLY A 464 11.93 16.34 -40.42
N ASP A 465 11.90 16.76 -41.69
CA ASP A 465 11.28 18.02 -42.11
C ASP A 465 9.77 18.04 -41.84
N ARG A 466 9.09 16.93 -42.16
CA ARG A 466 7.65 16.78 -41.92
C ARG A 466 7.33 16.90 -40.44
N MET A 467 8.04 16.16 -39.58
CA MET A 467 7.81 16.18 -38.14
C MET A 467 8.11 17.56 -37.54
N ARG A 468 9.22 18.18 -37.95
CA ARG A 468 9.60 19.53 -37.50
C ARG A 468 8.55 20.57 -37.84
N SER A 469 7.94 20.48 -39.02
CA SER A 469 6.85 21.40 -39.45
C SER A 469 5.61 21.35 -38.55
N THR A 470 5.43 20.27 -37.79
CA THR A 470 4.27 20.06 -36.91
C THR A 470 4.56 20.29 -35.42
N LEU A 471 5.80 20.68 -35.07
CA LEU A 471 6.16 20.98 -33.69
C LEU A 471 5.44 22.22 -33.19
N VAL A 472 5.02 22.19 -31.92
CA VAL A 472 4.57 23.39 -31.22
C VAL A 472 5.77 24.26 -30.84
N ALA A 473 5.55 25.55 -30.59
CA ALA A 473 6.61 26.53 -30.37
C ALA A 473 7.62 26.11 -29.27
N GLU A 474 7.12 25.54 -28.15
CA GLU A 474 7.97 25.07 -27.05
C GLU A 474 8.86 23.87 -27.45
N GLN A 475 8.35 22.98 -28.31
CA GLN A 475 9.10 21.83 -28.79
C GLN A 475 10.17 22.23 -29.82
N GLU A 476 9.84 23.18 -30.71
CA GLU A 476 10.79 23.72 -31.69
C GLU A 476 11.93 24.48 -31.00
N GLU A 477 11.66 25.16 -29.88
CA GLU A 477 12.73 25.80 -29.07
C GLU A 477 13.74 24.76 -28.56
N VAL A 478 13.26 23.60 -28.09
CA VAL A 478 14.12 22.47 -27.67
C VAL A 478 14.90 21.91 -28.86
N VAL A 479 14.24 21.64 -29.99
CA VAL A 479 14.91 21.10 -31.19
C VAL A 479 16.01 22.05 -31.65
N LYS A 480 15.72 23.35 -31.72
CA LYS A 480 16.69 24.37 -32.11
C LYS A 480 17.88 24.43 -31.15
N ALA A 481 17.64 24.40 -29.84
CA ALA A 481 18.71 24.39 -28.84
C ALA A 481 19.65 23.18 -29.00
N VAL A 482 19.08 22.00 -29.29
CA VAL A 482 19.87 20.78 -29.55
C VAL A 482 20.69 20.92 -30.84
N LEU A 483 20.08 21.38 -31.94
CA LEU A 483 20.79 21.56 -33.22
C LEU A 483 21.91 22.61 -33.13
N ASP A 484 21.70 23.70 -32.40
CA ASP A 484 22.72 24.73 -32.17
C ASP A 484 23.87 24.22 -31.29
N ALA A 485 23.57 23.38 -30.29
CA ALA A 485 24.60 22.70 -29.50
C ALA A 485 25.44 21.73 -30.33
N VAL A 486 24.81 20.95 -31.22
CA VAL A 486 25.52 20.06 -32.15
C VAL A 486 26.48 20.85 -33.05
N LYS A 487 26.06 21.99 -33.60
CA LYS A 487 26.93 22.88 -34.38
C LYS A 487 28.10 23.45 -33.58
N SER A 488 27.95 23.56 -32.26
CA SER A 488 28.95 24.13 -31.35
C SER A 488 29.90 23.10 -30.74
N GLY A 489 29.91 21.85 -31.25
CA GLY A 489 30.77 20.77 -30.76
C GLY A 489 30.08 19.77 -29.82
N GLY A 490 28.76 19.82 -29.72
CA GLY A 490 27.95 18.90 -28.92
C GLY A 490 27.76 19.34 -27.46
N GLY A 491 27.16 18.46 -26.66
CA GLY A 491 26.88 18.72 -25.24
C GLY A 491 25.87 17.73 -24.65
N LEU A 492 25.70 17.78 -23.33
CA LEU A 492 24.68 17.00 -22.62
C LEU A 492 23.44 17.87 -22.40
N ILE A 493 22.32 17.52 -23.06
CA ILE A 493 21.05 18.23 -22.95
C ILE A 493 20.00 17.30 -22.34
N TYR A 494 19.30 17.80 -21.33
CA TYR A 494 18.20 17.09 -20.68
C TYR A 494 16.87 17.77 -21.03
N VAL A 495 15.96 17.04 -21.66
CA VAL A 495 14.62 17.53 -22.03
C VAL A 495 13.62 17.14 -20.95
N ASP A 496 13.17 18.12 -20.17
CA ASP A 496 12.18 17.94 -19.11
C ASP A 496 10.77 18.35 -19.57
N GLY A 497 9.75 17.68 -19.04
CA GLY A 497 8.36 18.07 -19.26
C GLY A 497 7.34 17.10 -18.66
N PRO A 498 6.12 17.55 -18.31
CA PRO A 498 5.05 16.68 -17.80
C PRO A 498 4.65 15.56 -18.78
N GLY A 499 3.94 14.55 -18.29
CA GLY A 499 3.33 13.54 -19.16
C GLY A 499 2.40 14.18 -20.19
N GLY A 500 2.46 13.73 -21.44
CA GLY A 500 1.64 14.26 -22.54
C GLY A 500 2.21 15.47 -23.28
N SER A 501 3.39 16.00 -22.91
CA SER A 501 4.01 17.15 -23.59
C SER A 501 4.70 16.85 -24.93
N GLY A 502 4.64 15.60 -25.42
CA GLY A 502 5.23 15.21 -26.70
C GLY A 502 6.76 15.04 -26.72
N LYS A 503 7.42 14.82 -25.58
CA LYS A 503 8.89 14.58 -25.50
C LYS A 503 9.38 13.51 -26.48
N THR A 504 8.65 12.39 -26.58
CA THR A 504 8.98 11.32 -27.54
C THR A 504 8.96 11.80 -28.98
N TYR A 505 8.01 12.69 -29.32
CA TYR A 505 7.91 13.27 -30.65
C TYR A 505 9.11 14.19 -30.96
N VAL A 506 9.57 14.95 -29.97
CA VAL A 506 10.81 15.75 -30.06
C VAL A 506 12.04 14.86 -30.27
N TYR A 507 12.18 13.77 -29.51
CA TYR A 507 13.29 12.83 -29.69
C TYR A 507 13.30 12.19 -31.08
N LEU A 508 12.15 11.72 -31.55
CA LEU A 508 12.03 11.12 -32.88
C LEU A 508 12.32 12.13 -34.00
N THR A 509 11.89 13.39 -33.84
CA THR A 509 12.21 14.47 -34.79
C THR A 509 13.71 14.72 -34.85
N LEU A 510 14.38 14.80 -33.70
CA LEU A 510 15.83 14.99 -33.60
C LEU A 510 16.60 13.81 -34.19
N ILE A 511 16.17 12.58 -33.93
CA ILE A 511 16.79 11.37 -34.49
C ILE A 511 16.78 11.43 -36.03
N ASN A 512 15.63 11.70 -36.65
CA ASN A 512 15.51 11.79 -38.10
C ASN A 512 16.38 12.91 -38.71
N ILE A 513 16.44 14.08 -38.07
CA ILE A 513 17.27 15.21 -38.55
C ILE A 513 18.78 14.93 -38.37
N LEU A 514 19.19 14.37 -37.23
CA LEU A 514 20.60 14.18 -36.89
C LEU A 514 21.22 12.98 -37.59
N GLN A 515 20.42 11.94 -37.90
CA GLN A 515 20.86 10.80 -38.72
C GLN A 515 21.35 11.25 -40.10
N VAL A 516 20.76 12.30 -40.68
CA VAL A 516 21.21 12.89 -41.96
C VAL A 516 22.42 13.81 -41.78
N SER A 517 22.50 14.52 -40.66
CA SER A 517 23.49 15.58 -40.43
C SER A 517 24.93 15.08 -40.18
N PHE A 518 25.10 13.86 -39.67
CA PHE A 518 26.43 13.29 -39.37
C PHE A 518 27.26 12.93 -40.62
N LEU A 519 26.65 12.79 -41.81
CA LEU A 519 27.36 12.55 -43.07
C LEU A 519 27.95 13.83 -43.70
N GLY A 520 27.34 15.00 -43.46
CA GLY A 520 27.85 16.28 -43.97
C GLY A 520 29.18 16.72 -43.33
N LEU A 521 29.49 16.20 -42.13
CA LEU A 521 30.75 16.42 -41.43
C LEU A 521 31.81 15.34 -41.71
N ALA A 522 31.42 14.20 -42.29
CA ALA A 522 32.33 13.12 -42.65
C ALA A 522 32.79 13.17 -44.12
N MET A 523 32.15 13.98 -44.97
CA MET A 523 32.48 14.18 -46.39
C MET A 523 33.13 15.54 -46.72
N VAL A 524 33.72 16.23 -45.72
CA VAL A 524 34.58 17.42 -45.95
C VAL A 524 35.98 17.19 -45.42
#